data_AF-A0AB39B7Q0-F1
#
_entry.id   AF-A0AB39B7Q0-F1
#
_cell.length_a   1.000
_cell.length_b   1.000
_cell.length_c   1.000
_cell.angle_alpha   90.00
_cell.angle_beta   90.00
_cell.angle_gamma   90.00
#
_symmetry.space_group_name_H-M   'P 1'
#
loop_
_entity.id
_entity.type
_entity.pdbx_description
1 polymer ?
#
loop_
_entity_poly.entity_id
_entity_poly.type
_entity_poly.pdbx_seq_one_letter_code
_entity_poly.pdbx_strand_id
1 'polypeptide(L)'
;MAVTLCKSCKKTVEPDAKTCPSCGEDYPAVNTAKQLKLIALVAGVLVIGFTLFSDWNSTPIAPVDPLMGDQITGPRSALFVEGSQIVYHQTLGLTPKHYADQLNATLKTLDKPYAVDPANIESGEALDLLNAQLGPFVNLTGSVDKETGQLTSIAILAAGDGSRASGEEIQTVASVAMAAASPGADYSEIHKRFADMVLKEEHYRHGFVEFKAGITQGMGSWFSVNPIAPE
;
A
#
# COMPACT_ATOMS: atom_id res chain seq x y z
N MET A 1 11.64 39.90 4.89
CA MET A 1 11.94 38.81 3.94
C MET A 1 12.38 37.62 4.77
N ALA A 2 11.64 36.51 4.74
CA ALA A 2 12.01 35.32 5.51
C ALA A 2 13.19 34.64 4.79
N VAL A 3 14.33 34.49 5.46
CA VAL A 3 15.46 33.71 4.96
C VAL A 3 15.43 32.33 5.62
N THR A 4 15.60 31.28 4.82
CA THR A 4 15.62 29.90 5.30
C THR A 4 17.00 29.28 5.09
N LEU A 5 17.29 28.16 5.76
CA LEU A 5 18.57 27.46 5.62
C LEU A 5 18.43 26.27 4.68
N CYS A 6 19.41 26.07 3.81
CA CYS A 6 19.48 24.91 2.95
C CYS A 6 19.54 23.63 3.79
N LYS A 7 18.68 22.65 3.46
CA LYS A 7 18.62 21.36 4.15
C LYS A 7 19.97 20.62 4.17
N SER A 8 20.73 20.72 3.08
CA SER A 8 22.00 20.01 2.85
C SER A 8 23.19 20.76 3.44
N CYS A 9 23.50 21.97 2.93
CA CYS A 9 24.72 22.69 3.32
C CYS A 9 24.54 23.72 4.46
N LYS A 10 23.32 23.87 5.01
CA LYS A 10 22.98 24.79 6.10
C LYS A 10 23.26 26.29 5.84
N LYS A 11 23.59 26.68 4.62
CA LYS A 11 23.72 28.10 4.22
C LYS A 11 22.36 28.74 3.96
N THR A 12 22.27 30.05 4.12
CA THR A 12 21.06 30.84 3.89
C THR A 12 20.64 30.79 2.42
N VAL A 13 19.36 30.54 2.18
CA VAL A 13 18.70 30.51 0.86
C VAL A 13 17.34 31.19 0.94
N GLU A 14 16.83 31.62 -0.21
CA GLU A 14 15.47 32.13 -0.33
C GLU A 14 14.45 30.99 -0.15
N PRO A 15 13.26 31.25 0.43
CA PRO A 15 12.26 30.22 0.76
C PRO A 15 11.70 29.44 -0.42
N ASP A 16 11.76 30.01 -1.63
CA ASP A 16 11.23 29.50 -2.88
C ASP A 16 12.33 29.21 -3.92
N ALA A 17 13.60 29.28 -3.50
CA ALA A 17 14.72 28.93 -4.36
C ALA A 17 14.56 27.48 -4.85
N LYS A 18 14.62 27.28 -6.16
CA LYS A 18 14.55 25.95 -6.78
C LYS A 18 15.87 25.18 -6.63
N THR A 19 16.98 25.88 -6.53
CA THR A 19 18.31 25.27 -6.40
C THR A 19 19.18 26.10 -5.45
N CYS A 20 19.99 25.44 -4.62
CA CYS A 20 20.88 26.12 -3.69
C CYS A 20 22.07 26.74 -4.43
N PRO A 21 22.28 28.07 -4.35
CA PRO A 21 23.40 28.73 -5.03
C PRO A 21 24.77 28.36 -4.44
N SER A 22 24.81 27.71 -3.27
CA SER A 22 26.07 27.33 -2.60
C SER A 22 26.48 25.88 -2.79
N CYS A 23 25.55 24.96 -3.02
CA CYS A 23 25.87 23.52 -3.11
C CYS A 23 25.15 22.78 -4.24
N GLY A 24 24.32 23.47 -5.04
CA GLY A 24 23.61 22.87 -6.17
C GLY A 24 22.42 21.98 -5.79
N GLU A 25 22.05 21.89 -4.51
CA GLU A 25 20.92 21.08 -4.04
C GLU A 25 19.59 21.63 -4.54
N ASP A 26 18.76 20.78 -5.17
CA ASP A 26 17.42 21.15 -5.59
C ASP A 26 16.44 21.18 -4.40
N TYR A 27 15.58 22.20 -4.42
CA TYR A 27 14.62 22.55 -3.37
C TYR A 27 15.26 22.58 -1.97
N PRO A 28 16.19 23.53 -1.72
CA PRO A 28 16.95 23.58 -0.48
C PRO A 28 16.12 24.02 0.73
N ALA A 29 14.98 24.69 0.52
CA ALA A 29 14.14 25.29 1.55
C ALA A 29 13.09 24.33 2.17
N VAL A 30 12.83 23.18 1.54
CA VAL A 30 11.80 22.24 2.04
C VAL A 30 12.37 21.41 3.19
N ASN A 31 11.95 21.74 4.41
CA ASN A 31 12.14 20.87 5.56
C ASN A 31 10.95 19.90 5.60
N THR A 32 11.21 18.62 5.32
CA THR A 32 10.25 17.51 5.31
C THR A 32 9.40 17.42 6.59
N ALA A 33 9.84 18.01 7.69
CA ALA A 33 9.08 18.10 8.94
C ALA A 33 7.97 19.17 8.96
N LYS A 34 7.92 20.12 8.02
CA LYS A 34 6.93 21.22 8.01
C LYS A 34 5.62 20.92 7.26
N GLN A 35 5.53 19.79 6.54
CA GLN A 35 4.23 19.29 6.05
C GLN A 35 3.34 18.75 7.19
N LEU A 36 3.91 18.38 8.33
CA LEU A 36 3.16 17.86 9.48
C LEU A 36 2.20 18.89 10.12
N LYS A 37 2.45 20.20 9.97
CA LYS A 37 1.69 21.24 10.69
C LYS A 37 0.52 21.87 9.92
N LEU A 38 0.42 21.65 8.61
CA LEU A 38 -0.78 22.04 7.84
C LEU A 38 -1.89 20.98 7.96
N ILE A 39 -1.52 19.73 8.26
CA ILE A 39 -2.43 18.59 8.48
C ILE A 39 -3.10 18.66 9.88
N ALA A 40 -2.45 19.31 10.85
CA ALA A 40 -2.91 19.36 12.25
C ALA A 40 -4.13 20.26 12.52
N LEU A 41 -4.54 21.13 11.59
CA LEU A 41 -5.69 22.03 11.80
C LEU A 41 -7.03 21.47 11.29
N VAL A 42 -7.02 20.40 10.48
CA VAL A 42 -8.24 19.81 9.89
C VAL A 42 -8.63 18.48 10.55
N ALA A 43 -7.66 17.77 11.16
CA ALA A 43 -7.91 16.50 11.85
C ALA A 43 -8.73 16.62 13.16
N GLY A 44 -8.94 17.84 13.68
CA GLY A 44 -9.73 18.07 14.90
C GLY A 44 -11.26 17.95 14.73
N VAL A 45 -11.78 17.92 13.49
CA VAL A 45 -13.24 17.97 13.25
C VAL A 45 -13.86 16.60 12.97
N LEU A 46 -13.11 15.61 12.47
CA LEU A 46 -13.70 14.34 12.02
C LEU A 46 -13.77 13.23 13.09
N VAL A 47 -13.14 13.41 14.25
CA VAL A 47 -13.25 12.44 15.37
C VAL A 47 -14.58 12.59 16.14
N ILE A 48 -15.36 13.65 15.91
CA ILE A 48 -16.59 13.93 16.67
C ILE A 48 -17.88 13.66 15.85
N GLY A 49 -17.77 13.38 14.53
CA GLY A 49 -18.94 13.30 13.63
C GLY A 49 -19.56 11.92 13.38
N PHE A 50 -18.98 10.83 13.90
CA PHE A 50 -19.48 9.46 13.65
C PHE A 50 -19.83 8.69 14.94
N THR A 51 -20.18 9.40 16.01
CA THR A 51 -20.74 8.81 17.24
C THR A 51 -22.26 8.69 17.22
N LEU A 52 -22.92 8.88 16.07
CA LEU A 52 -24.38 8.81 15.98
C LEU A 52 -24.84 8.17 14.66
N PHE A 53 -24.66 6.85 14.52
CA PHE A 53 -25.65 5.97 13.89
C PHE A 53 -25.39 4.53 14.38
N SER A 54 -26.10 4.22 15.47
CA SER A 54 -26.38 2.88 15.97
C SER A 54 -27.34 2.13 15.03
N ASP A 55 -27.29 0.81 15.13
CA ASP A 55 -28.18 -0.20 14.52
C ASP A 55 -27.93 -0.57 13.06
N TRP A 56 -27.02 -1.53 12.86
CA TRP A 56 -27.31 -2.62 11.92
C TRP A 56 -27.14 -3.97 12.61
N ASN A 57 -28.28 -4.64 12.71
CA ASN A 57 -28.52 -5.89 13.41
C ASN A 57 -28.08 -7.11 12.57
N SER A 58 -27.52 -8.11 13.26
CA SER A 58 -27.54 -9.57 12.98
C SER A 58 -26.59 -10.19 11.92
N THR A 59 -25.49 -10.81 12.36
CA THR A 59 -25.37 -12.27 12.64
C THR A 59 -23.94 -12.63 13.08
N PRO A 60 -23.73 -13.50 14.09
CA PRO A 60 -22.41 -14.04 14.39
C PRO A 60 -22.02 -15.03 13.30
N ILE A 61 -20.98 -14.71 12.53
CA ILE A 61 -20.35 -15.66 11.61
C ILE A 61 -19.56 -16.65 12.46
N ALA A 62 -19.88 -17.93 12.33
CA ALA A 62 -19.18 -19.01 13.03
C ALA A 62 -17.67 -19.02 12.69
N PRO A 63 -16.79 -19.47 13.61
CA PRO A 63 -15.38 -19.67 13.31
C PRO A 63 -15.23 -20.68 12.17
N VAL A 64 -14.46 -20.33 11.14
CA VAL A 64 -14.11 -21.22 10.05
C VAL A 64 -13.06 -22.21 10.57
N ASP A 65 -13.29 -23.50 10.36
CA ASP A 65 -12.39 -24.58 10.79
C ASP A 65 -10.96 -24.44 10.22
N PRO A 66 -9.93 -24.97 10.90
CA PRO A 66 -8.54 -24.92 10.41
C PRO A 66 -8.40 -25.73 9.11
N LEU A 67 -7.86 -25.09 8.07
CA LEU A 67 -7.57 -25.70 6.78
C LEU A 67 -6.54 -26.83 6.94
N MET A 68 -6.94 -28.07 6.65
CA MET A 68 -6.02 -29.19 6.43
C MET A 68 -5.64 -29.28 4.94
N GLY A 69 -4.33 -29.25 4.62
CA GLY A 69 -3.77 -29.78 3.37
C GLY A 69 -3.02 -28.80 2.45
N ASP A 70 -1.68 -28.81 2.57
CA ASP A 70 -0.62 -28.55 1.57
C ASP A 70 -0.59 -27.25 0.73
N GLN A 71 -0.49 -26.09 1.41
CA GLN A 71 0.50 -25.02 1.15
C GLN A 71 0.14 -23.79 1.99
N ILE A 72 0.61 -23.76 3.24
CA ILE A 72 0.35 -22.64 4.17
C ILE A 72 1.28 -21.44 3.87
N THR A 73 2.37 -21.65 3.12
CA THR A 73 3.43 -20.66 2.90
C THR A 73 3.62 -20.34 1.42
N GLY A 74 4.02 -19.09 1.09
CA GLY A 74 4.19 -18.67 -0.30
C GLY A 74 5.35 -19.39 -1.03
N PRO A 75 5.32 -19.47 -2.37
CA PRO A 75 6.45 -19.97 -3.16
C PRO A 75 7.74 -19.19 -2.84
N ARG A 76 8.89 -19.85 -2.97
CA ARG A 76 10.21 -19.27 -2.65
C ARG A 76 10.95 -18.91 -3.94
N SER A 77 11.60 -17.75 -3.99
CA SER A 77 12.58 -17.43 -5.04
C SER A 77 13.94 -18.08 -4.77
N ALA A 78 14.79 -18.11 -5.80
CA ALA A 78 16.13 -18.70 -5.73
C ALA A 78 17.13 -17.80 -4.96
N LEU A 79 18.30 -18.36 -4.71
CA LEU A 79 19.19 -18.08 -3.58
C LEU A 79 20.06 -16.82 -3.77
N PHE A 80 19.95 -15.83 -2.86
CA PHE A 80 21.01 -14.84 -2.64
C PHE A 80 21.90 -15.21 -1.46
N VAL A 81 23.21 -15.12 -1.64
CA VAL A 81 24.23 -15.20 -0.59
C VAL A 81 24.69 -13.79 -0.28
N GLU A 82 24.08 -13.15 0.71
CA GLU A 82 24.55 -11.88 1.24
C GLU A 82 25.43 -12.15 2.45
N GLY A 83 26.74 -11.86 2.35
CA GLY A 83 27.64 -11.93 3.50
C GLY A 83 27.67 -13.26 4.24
N SER A 84 27.55 -14.39 3.54
CA SER A 84 27.46 -15.79 4.05
C SER A 84 26.15 -16.22 4.72
N GLN A 85 25.08 -15.43 4.60
CA GLN A 85 23.71 -15.86 4.95
C GLN A 85 22.86 -16.05 3.69
N ILE A 86 22.10 -17.14 3.65
CA ILE A 86 21.12 -17.41 2.58
C ILE A 86 19.84 -16.65 2.95
N VAL A 87 19.48 -15.64 2.15
CA VAL A 87 18.21 -14.92 2.31
C VAL A 87 17.23 -15.46 1.27
N TYR A 88 16.09 -15.98 1.74
CA TYR A 88 15.00 -16.45 0.88
C TYR A 88 13.95 -15.35 0.78
N HIS A 89 13.57 -14.93 -0.43
CA HIS A 89 12.35 -14.16 -0.61
C HIS A 89 11.19 -15.12 -0.89
N GLN A 90 10.13 -15.01 -0.09
CA GLN A 90 8.87 -15.57 -0.50
C GLN A 90 8.21 -14.65 -1.52
N THR A 91 7.53 -15.27 -2.47
CA THR A 91 6.81 -14.58 -3.54
C THR A 91 5.31 -14.83 -3.41
N LEU A 92 4.54 -13.96 -4.03
CA LEU A 92 3.10 -14.10 -4.23
C LEU A 92 2.76 -15.09 -5.35
N GLY A 93 3.77 -15.70 -6.00
CA GLY A 93 3.58 -16.69 -7.06
C GLY A 93 3.09 -16.12 -8.39
N LEU A 94 3.22 -14.81 -8.61
CA LEU A 94 2.71 -14.13 -9.80
C LEU A 94 3.65 -13.00 -10.26
N THR A 95 3.73 -12.78 -11.57
CA THR A 95 4.54 -11.72 -12.18
C THR A 95 3.78 -10.39 -12.22
N PRO A 96 4.45 -9.23 -12.40
CA PRO A 96 3.80 -7.94 -12.60
C PRO A 96 2.73 -7.95 -13.69
N LYS A 97 2.99 -8.66 -14.81
CA LYS A 97 2.02 -8.82 -15.89
C LYS A 97 0.77 -9.58 -15.44
N HIS A 98 0.95 -10.72 -14.76
CA HIS A 98 -0.19 -11.51 -14.29
C HIS A 98 -1.02 -10.72 -13.28
N TYR A 99 -0.37 -10.00 -12.36
CA TYR A 99 -1.01 -9.09 -11.42
C TYR A 99 -1.85 -8.02 -12.12
N ALA A 100 -1.23 -7.28 -13.05
CA ALA A 100 -1.88 -6.21 -13.78
C ALA A 100 -3.06 -6.71 -14.61
N ASP A 101 -2.92 -7.87 -15.27
CA ASP A 101 -4.00 -8.48 -16.05
C ASP A 101 -5.24 -8.76 -15.18
N GLN A 102 -5.06 -9.31 -13.97
CA GLN A 102 -6.16 -9.59 -13.03
C GLN A 102 -6.81 -8.31 -12.49
N LEU A 103 -5.98 -7.37 -12.03
CA LEU A 103 -6.43 -6.10 -11.46
C LEU A 103 -7.19 -5.27 -12.51
N ASN A 104 -6.61 -5.10 -13.70
CA ASN A 104 -7.17 -4.28 -14.77
C ASN A 104 -8.49 -4.87 -15.30
N ALA A 105 -8.59 -6.20 -15.39
CA ALA A 105 -9.85 -6.86 -15.76
C ALA A 105 -10.97 -6.55 -14.76
N THR A 106 -10.66 -6.58 -13.46
CA THR A 106 -11.63 -6.28 -12.40
C THR A 106 -12.01 -4.80 -12.39
N LEU A 107 -11.04 -3.89 -12.47
CA LEU A 107 -11.30 -2.45 -12.54
C LEU A 107 -12.15 -2.08 -13.76
N LYS A 108 -11.89 -2.69 -14.91
CA LYS A 108 -12.70 -2.50 -16.12
C LYS A 108 -14.14 -2.99 -15.93
N THR A 109 -14.33 -4.13 -15.27
CA THR A 109 -15.67 -4.65 -14.95
C THR A 109 -16.45 -3.72 -14.02
N LEU A 110 -15.74 -2.99 -13.16
CA LEU A 110 -16.29 -1.97 -12.26
C LEU A 110 -16.38 -0.57 -12.88
N ASP A 111 -16.15 -0.46 -14.20
CA ASP A 111 -16.15 0.79 -14.97
C ASP A 111 -15.22 1.87 -14.37
N LYS A 112 -14.08 1.42 -13.83
CA LYS A 112 -13.03 2.30 -13.31
C LYS A 112 -12.01 2.60 -14.42
N PRO A 113 -11.61 3.88 -14.62
CA PRO A 113 -10.71 4.27 -15.70
C PRO A 113 -9.23 4.06 -15.37
N TYR A 114 -8.91 3.35 -14.28
CA TYR A 114 -7.53 3.15 -13.81
C TYR A 114 -6.99 1.81 -14.29
N ALA A 115 -5.67 1.76 -14.49
CA ALA A 115 -4.98 0.54 -14.84
C ALA A 115 -3.54 0.58 -14.31
N VAL A 116 -3.00 -0.60 -14.04
CA VAL A 116 -1.57 -0.82 -13.81
C VAL A 116 -0.91 -1.12 -15.15
N ASP A 117 0.15 -0.39 -15.47
CA ASP A 117 1.08 -0.77 -16.53
C ASP A 117 2.13 -1.74 -15.94
N PRO A 118 2.15 -3.03 -16.34
CA PRO A 118 3.11 -3.98 -15.81
C PRO A 118 4.56 -3.69 -16.20
N ALA A 119 4.80 -2.78 -17.15
CA ALA A 119 6.15 -2.36 -17.56
C ALA A 119 6.68 -1.16 -16.75
N ASN A 120 5.86 -0.51 -15.92
CA ASN A 120 6.28 0.61 -15.08
C ASN A 120 7.06 0.13 -13.84
N ILE A 121 8.23 -0.44 -14.09
CA ILE A 121 9.11 -1.03 -13.09
C ILE A 121 10.35 -0.14 -12.92
N GLU A 122 10.60 0.29 -11.69
CA GLU A 122 11.81 0.99 -11.28
C GLU A 122 12.83 -0.02 -10.75
N SER A 123 14.07 0.02 -11.24
CA SER A 123 15.13 -0.89 -10.77
C SER A 123 15.64 -0.43 -9.39
N GLY A 124 15.55 -1.30 -8.39
CA GLY A 124 16.13 -1.06 -7.06
C GLY A 124 17.42 -1.84 -6.82
N GLU A 125 18.01 -1.66 -5.64
CA GLU A 125 19.26 -2.33 -5.22
C GLU A 125 19.03 -3.83 -4.97
N ALA A 126 18.05 -4.16 -4.12
CA ALA A 126 17.70 -5.55 -3.78
C ALA A 126 16.48 -6.07 -4.57
N LEU A 127 15.45 -5.25 -4.74
CA LEU A 127 14.19 -5.59 -5.41
C LEU A 127 13.85 -4.49 -6.42
N ASP A 128 13.19 -4.87 -7.52
CA ASP A 128 12.61 -3.90 -8.43
C ASP A 128 11.19 -3.51 -7.96
N LEU A 129 10.70 -2.34 -8.37
CA LEU A 129 9.46 -1.77 -7.86
C LEU A 129 8.48 -1.49 -9.00
N LEU A 130 7.37 -2.21 -9.04
CA LEU A 130 6.20 -1.89 -9.85
C LEU A 130 5.43 -0.76 -9.19
N ASN A 131 5.31 0.40 -9.84
CA ASN A 131 4.57 1.54 -9.29
C ASN A 131 3.33 1.85 -10.12
N ALA A 132 2.22 2.16 -9.46
CA ALA A 132 1.01 2.60 -10.14
C ALA A 132 0.20 3.56 -9.26
N GLN A 133 -0.43 4.54 -9.90
CA GLN A 133 -1.43 5.40 -9.28
C GLN A 133 -2.81 4.97 -9.78
N LEU A 134 -3.65 4.51 -8.86
CA LEU A 134 -5.00 4.03 -9.13
C LEU A 134 -6.01 5.10 -8.71
N GLY A 135 -6.17 6.10 -9.57
CA GLY A 135 -7.00 7.25 -9.27
C GLY A 135 -6.32 8.25 -8.32
N PRO A 136 -7.05 9.28 -7.86
CA PRO A 136 -6.46 10.38 -7.11
C PRO A 136 -6.05 10.02 -5.68
N PHE A 137 -6.57 8.91 -5.14
CA PHE A 137 -6.46 8.60 -3.71
C PHE A 137 -5.62 7.37 -3.40
N VAL A 138 -5.23 6.54 -4.38
CA VAL A 138 -4.58 5.25 -4.14
C VAL A 138 -3.28 5.17 -4.93
N ASN A 139 -2.17 4.95 -4.23
CA ASN A 139 -0.88 4.61 -4.81
C ASN A 139 -0.53 3.17 -4.45
N LEU A 140 -0.02 2.44 -5.42
CA LEU A 140 0.36 1.05 -5.32
C LEU A 140 1.85 0.89 -5.64
N THR A 141 2.52 0.11 -4.82
CA THR A 141 3.89 -0.35 -5.04
C THR A 141 3.94 -1.86 -4.86
N GLY A 142 4.33 -2.58 -5.91
CA GLY A 142 4.65 -4.00 -5.86
C GLY A 142 6.16 -4.20 -5.84
N SER A 143 6.66 -5.01 -4.91
CA SER A 143 8.07 -5.40 -4.90
C SER A 143 8.29 -6.63 -5.76
N VAL A 144 9.29 -6.61 -6.64
CA VAL A 144 9.59 -7.66 -7.63
C VAL A 144 10.97 -8.23 -7.35
N ASP A 145 11.03 -9.55 -7.21
CA ASP A 145 12.26 -10.31 -7.11
C ASP A 145 13.00 -10.32 -8.47
N LYS A 146 14.26 -9.88 -8.47
CA LYS A 146 15.03 -9.66 -9.71
C LYS A 146 15.42 -10.94 -10.43
N GLU A 147 15.47 -12.07 -9.72
CA GLU A 147 15.86 -13.37 -10.30
C GLU A 147 14.66 -14.06 -10.95
N THR A 148 13.54 -14.10 -10.24
CA THR A 148 12.34 -14.83 -10.65
C THR A 148 11.37 -13.96 -11.44
N GLY A 149 11.48 -12.63 -11.35
CA GLY A 149 10.53 -11.68 -11.93
C GLY A 149 9.14 -11.75 -11.27
N GLN A 150 9.03 -12.34 -10.08
CA GLN A 150 7.78 -12.50 -9.36
C GLN A 150 7.62 -11.41 -8.30
N LEU A 151 6.37 -11.06 -7.99
CA LEU A 151 6.06 -10.15 -6.90
C LEU A 151 6.34 -10.82 -5.55
N THR A 152 7.02 -10.11 -4.66
CA THR A 152 7.26 -10.51 -3.26
C THR A 152 6.22 -9.93 -2.31
N SER A 153 5.66 -8.78 -2.65
CA SER A 153 4.63 -8.10 -1.86
C SER A 153 3.92 -7.03 -2.68
N ILE A 154 2.73 -6.64 -2.22
CA ILE A 154 2.05 -5.40 -2.63
C ILE A 154 1.90 -4.51 -1.40
N ALA A 155 2.26 -3.24 -1.54
CA ALA A 155 1.99 -2.17 -0.59
C ALA A 155 1.10 -1.12 -1.25
N ILE A 156 0.07 -0.67 -0.54
CA ILE A 156 -0.86 0.36 -1.01
C ILE A 156 -0.92 1.46 0.02
N LEU A 157 -0.77 2.69 -0.44
CA LEU A 157 -0.97 3.90 0.37
C LEU A 157 -2.15 4.66 -0.19
N ALA A 158 -3.10 4.99 0.69
CA ALA A 158 -4.30 5.68 0.30
C ALA A 158 -4.65 6.85 1.22
N ALA A 159 -4.97 7.99 0.62
CA ALA A 159 -5.35 9.19 1.33
C ALA A 159 -6.52 9.88 0.63
N GLY A 160 -7.64 10.01 1.34
CA GLY A 160 -8.84 10.68 0.83
C GLY A 160 -8.87 12.16 1.20
N ASP A 161 -9.82 12.88 0.62
CA ASP A 161 -10.12 14.28 0.91
C ASP A 161 -11.05 14.48 2.13
N GLY A 162 -11.40 13.38 2.83
CA GLY A 162 -12.32 13.37 3.97
C GLY A 162 -13.79 13.23 3.60
N SER A 163 -14.13 13.21 2.30
CA SER A 163 -15.48 12.91 1.84
C SER A 163 -15.80 11.41 1.94
N ARG A 164 -17.10 11.09 2.03
CA ARG A 164 -17.56 9.69 1.94
C ARG A 164 -17.19 9.06 0.61
N ALA A 165 -17.27 9.82 -0.48
CA ALA A 165 -16.97 9.34 -1.82
C ALA A 165 -15.51 8.89 -1.96
N SER A 166 -14.55 9.66 -1.44
CA SER A 166 -13.13 9.26 -1.46
C SER A 166 -12.87 8.03 -0.59
N GLY A 167 -13.56 7.90 0.55
CA GLY A 167 -13.50 6.69 1.38
C GLY A 167 -14.00 5.43 0.67
N GLU A 168 -15.17 5.50 0.02
CA GLU A 168 -15.74 4.38 -0.74
C GLU A 168 -14.87 4.00 -1.94
N GLU A 169 -14.29 5.00 -2.61
CA GLU A 169 -13.36 4.77 -3.72
C GLU A 169 -12.08 4.06 -3.25
N ILE A 170 -11.46 4.54 -2.17
CA ILE A 170 -10.27 3.91 -1.56
C ILE A 170 -10.58 2.46 -1.20
N GLN A 171 -11.67 2.21 -0.47
CA GLN A 171 -12.02 0.85 -0.04
C GLN A 171 -12.25 -0.07 -1.25
N THR A 172 -12.90 0.41 -2.30
CA THR A 172 -13.15 -0.38 -3.51
C THR A 172 -11.85 -0.68 -4.25
N VAL A 173 -11.07 0.35 -4.59
CA VAL A 173 -9.85 0.22 -5.40
C VAL A 173 -8.77 -0.56 -4.63
N ALA A 174 -8.57 -0.29 -3.34
CA ALA A 174 -7.62 -1.02 -2.53
C ALA A 174 -8.01 -2.50 -2.37
N SER A 175 -9.31 -2.81 -2.22
CA SER A 175 -9.76 -4.21 -2.13
C SER A 175 -9.53 -4.98 -3.41
N VAL A 176 -9.78 -4.35 -4.57
CA VAL A 176 -9.49 -4.96 -5.89
C VAL A 176 -7.99 -5.17 -6.06
N ALA A 177 -7.18 -4.17 -5.71
CA ALA A 177 -5.74 -4.25 -5.81
C ALA A 177 -5.14 -5.33 -4.89
N MET A 178 -5.69 -5.48 -3.67
CA MET A 178 -5.32 -6.55 -2.76
C MET A 178 -5.71 -7.92 -3.32
N ALA A 179 -6.96 -8.09 -3.79
CA ALA A 179 -7.45 -9.37 -4.30
C ALA A 179 -6.62 -9.89 -5.48
N ALA A 180 -6.21 -9.03 -6.40
CA ALA A 180 -5.39 -9.39 -7.55
C ALA A 180 -4.00 -9.99 -7.19
N ALA A 181 -3.55 -9.81 -5.94
CA ALA A 181 -2.29 -10.37 -5.44
C ALA A 181 -2.45 -11.77 -4.80
N SER A 182 -3.66 -12.32 -4.76
CA SER A 182 -3.93 -13.66 -4.23
C SER A 182 -4.80 -14.46 -5.21
N PRO A 183 -4.27 -15.54 -5.80
CA PRO A 183 -5.05 -16.37 -6.73
C PRO A 183 -6.37 -16.84 -6.11
N GLY A 184 -7.48 -16.49 -6.76
CA GLY A 184 -8.84 -16.89 -6.33
C GLY A 184 -9.47 -16.03 -5.24
N ALA A 185 -8.79 -15.00 -4.73
CA ALA A 185 -9.38 -14.10 -3.73
C ALA A 185 -10.48 -13.23 -4.35
N ASP A 186 -11.58 -13.05 -3.60
CA ASP A 186 -12.66 -12.14 -3.96
C ASP A 186 -12.45 -10.76 -3.30
N TYR A 187 -12.41 -9.70 -4.12
CA TYR A 187 -12.30 -8.34 -3.64
C TYR A 187 -13.49 -7.93 -2.74
N SER A 188 -14.67 -8.53 -2.93
CA SER A 188 -15.85 -8.26 -2.11
C SER A 188 -15.68 -8.77 -0.68
N GLU A 189 -14.95 -9.87 -0.50
CA GLU A 189 -14.63 -10.41 0.82
C GLU A 189 -13.57 -9.55 1.53
N ILE A 190 -12.52 -9.15 0.81
CA ILE A 190 -11.51 -8.23 1.34
C ILE A 190 -12.17 -6.91 1.78
N HIS A 191 -13.10 -6.39 0.98
CA HIS A 191 -13.84 -5.17 1.30
C HIS A 191 -14.65 -5.31 2.59
N LYS A 192 -15.33 -6.45 2.81
CA LYS A 192 -16.07 -6.71 4.07
C LYS A 192 -15.13 -6.79 5.28
N ARG A 193 -13.94 -7.36 5.10
CA ARG A 193 -12.92 -7.50 6.14
C ARG A 193 -12.14 -6.24 6.43
N PHE A 194 -12.31 -5.19 5.64
CA PHE A 194 -11.55 -3.96 5.76
C PHE A 194 -11.65 -3.33 7.15
N ALA A 195 -12.87 -3.23 7.69
CA ALA A 195 -13.10 -2.67 9.02
C ALA A 195 -12.44 -3.52 10.11
N ASP A 196 -12.48 -4.85 9.97
CA ASP A 196 -11.83 -5.77 10.91
C ASP A 196 -10.29 -5.61 10.85
N MET A 197 -9.71 -5.56 9.66
CA MET A 197 -8.27 -5.37 9.48
C MET A 197 -7.79 -4.04 10.06
N VAL A 198 -8.55 -2.96 9.87
CA VAL A 198 -8.15 -1.62 10.32
C VAL A 198 -8.41 -1.38 11.81
N LEU A 199 -9.57 -1.80 12.33
CA LEU A 199 -10.01 -1.44 13.69
C LEU A 199 -9.63 -2.49 14.75
N LYS A 200 -9.56 -3.75 14.35
CA LYS A 200 -9.22 -4.87 15.24
C LYS A 200 -7.80 -5.39 15.01
N GLU A 201 -7.09 -4.84 14.02
CA GLU A 201 -5.77 -5.30 13.61
C GLU A 201 -5.77 -6.79 13.21
N GLU A 202 -6.92 -7.31 12.77
CA GLU A 202 -7.05 -8.70 12.35
C GLU A 202 -6.31 -8.93 11.02
N HIS A 203 -5.48 -9.95 10.96
CA HIS A 203 -4.85 -10.37 9.72
C HIS A 203 -5.82 -11.28 8.97
N TYR A 204 -6.21 -10.87 7.76
CA TYR A 204 -6.99 -11.74 6.89
C TYR A 204 -6.04 -12.62 6.07
N ARG A 205 -6.38 -13.90 5.87
CA ARG A 205 -5.56 -14.85 5.11
C ARG A 205 -6.39 -15.55 4.04
N HIS A 206 -5.81 -15.71 2.86
CA HIS A 206 -6.39 -16.48 1.75
C HIS A 206 -5.28 -17.26 1.05
N GLY A 207 -5.37 -18.60 1.07
CA GLY A 207 -4.29 -19.46 0.61
C GLY A 207 -2.99 -19.18 1.38
N PHE A 208 -1.90 -18.98 0.65
CA PHE A 208 -0.59 -18.65 1.21
C PHE A 208 -0.35 -17.14 1.39
N VAL A 209 -1.39 -16.31 1.26
CA VAL A 209 -1.29 -14.84 1.29
C VAL A 209 -1.96 -14.27 2.54
N GLU A 210 -1.29 -13.30 3.16
CA GLU A 210 -1.77 -12.51 4.30
C GLU A 210 -2.03 -11.07 3.87
N PHE A 211 -3.21 -10.55 4.23
CA PHE A 211 -3.64 -9.18 4.02
C PHE A 211 -3.65 -8.44 5.34
N LYS A 212 -3.15 -7.21 5.30
CA LYS A 212 -3.17 -6.28 6.44
C LYS A 212 -3.63 -4.92 5.97
N ALA A 213 -4.28 -4.21 6.87
CA ALA A 213 -4.64 -2.83 6.67
C ALA A 213 -4.43 -2.07 7.97
N GLY A 214 -4.24 -0.76 7.87
CA GLY A 214 -4.19 0.10 9.03
C GLY A 214 -4.31 1.56 8.65
N ILE A 215 -4.39 2.42 9.66
CA ILE A 215 -4.40 3.87 9.48
C ILE A 215 -3.21 4.45 10.25
N THR A 216 -2.40 5.24 9.57
CA THR A 216 -1.29 5.96 10.19
C THR A 216 -1.60 7.45 10.19
N GLN A 217 -1.43 8.09 11.35
CA GLN A 217 -1.60 9.54 11.46
C GLN A 217 -0.66 10.26 10.46
N GLY A 218 -1.25 11.01 9.53
CA GLY A 218 -0.52 11.80 8.53
C GLY A 218 -0.21 11.08 7.20
N MET A 219 -0.31 9.75 7.13
CA MET A 219 -0.09 8.98 5.88
C MET A 219 -1.39 8.41 5.28
N GLY A 220 -2.51 8.49 6.01
CA GLY A 220 -3.78 7.92 5.58
C GLY A 220 -3.86 6.43 5.89
N SER A 221 -4.57 5.69 5.05
CA SER A 221 -4.69 4.24 5.17
C SER A 221 -3.52 3.57 4.44
N TRP A 222 -3.01 2.48 5.00
CA TRP A 222 -2.06 1.60 4.34
C TRP A 222 -2.64 0.20 4.25
N PHE A 223 -2.25 -0.52 3.20
CA PHE A 223 -2.58 -1.92 3.00
C PHE A 223 -1.33 -2.66 2.59
N SER A 224 -1.21 -3.92 3.02
CA SER A 224 -0.17 -4.79 2.52
C SER A 224 -0.69 -6.19 2.24
N VAL A 225 -0.11 -6.79 1.21
CA VAL A 225 -0.35 -8.16 0.79
C VAL A 225 1.00 -8.85 0.73
N ASN A 226 1.19 -9.87 1.57
CA ASN A 226 2.46 -10.56 1.71
C ASN A 226 2.23 -12.07 1.69
N PRO A 227 3.18 -12.86 1.18
CA PRO A 227 3.17 -14.30 1.40
C PRO A 227 3.35 -14.61 2.90
N ILE A 228 2.73 -15.70 3.35
CA ILE A 228 2.87 -16.20 4.71
C ILE A 228 4.25 -16.84 4.87
N ALA A 229 5.08 -16.24 5.74
CA ALA A 229 6.42 -16.70 6.06
C ALA A 229 6.42 -18.15 6.60
N PRO A 230 7.45 -18.96 6.33
CA PRO A 230 7.61 -20.24 7.00
C PRO A 230 8.05 -19.97 8.45
N GLU A 231 7.52 -20.74 9.40
CA GLU A 231 7.99 -20.74 10.79
C GLU A 231 9.44 -21.21 10.92
#